data_AF-A0A7Z0T3Q3-F1
#
_entry.id   AF-A0A7Z0T3Q3-F1
#
_cell.length_a   1.000
_cell.length_b   1.000
_cell.length_c   1.000
_cell.angle_alpha   90.00
_cell.angle_beta   90.00
_cell.angle_gamma   90.00
#
_symmetry.space_group_name_H-M   'P 1'
#
loop_
_entity.id
_entity.type
_entity.pdbx_description
1 polymer ?
#
loop_
_entity_poly.entity_id
_entity_poly.type
_entity_poly.pdbx_seq_one_letter_code
_entity_poly.pdbx_strand_id
1 'polypeptide(L)' 'MIHKKRKARLLLIVQYHAEALRLAGNISANQQRFLDVAATHGKDLEPPGLLAGKRA' A
#
# COMPACT_ATOMS: atom_id res chain seq x y z
N MET A 1 -14.60 1.50 25.02
CA MET A 1 -13.59 0.52 24.52
C MET A 1 -13.23 0.67 23.03
N ILE A 2 -14.19 0.95 22.14
CA ILE A 2 -13.96 1.03 20.67
C ILE A 2 -12.95 2.14 20.30
N HIS A 3 -13.04 3.32 20.92
CA HIS A 3 -12.11 4.43 20.65
C HIS A 3 -10.65 4.13 21.04
N LYS A 4 -10.44 3.39 22.15
CA LYS A 4 -9.09 2.99 22.60
C LYS A 4 -8.44 2.00 21.61
N LYS A 5 -9.23 1.05 21.08
CA LYS A 5 -8.77 0.11 20.03
C LYS A 5 -8.45 0.83 18.72
N ARG A 6 -9.28 1.80 18.30
CA ARG A 6 -9.02 2.62 17.11
C ARG A 6 -7.73 3.44 17.25
N LYS A 7 -7.51 4.05 18.42
CA LYS A 7 -6.27 4.81 18.71
C LYS A 7 -5.03 3.92 18.63
N ALA A 8 -5.08 2.73 19.23
CA ALA A 8 -3.98 1.76 19.16
C ALA A 8 -3.67 1.33 17.72
N ARG A 9 -4.71 1.09 16.90
CA ARG A 9 -4.53 0.74 15.47
C ARG A 9 -3.89 1.86 14.67
N LEU A 10 -4.28 3.11 14.91
CA LEU A 10 -3.68 4.27 14.22
C LEU A 10 -2.20 4.45 14.58
N LEU A 11 -1.83 4.24 15.85
CA LEU A 11 -0.43 4.27 16.27
C LEU A 11 0.38 3.17 15.58
N LEU A 12 -0.19 1.96 15.46
CA LEU A 12 0.46 0.84 14.77
C LEU A 12 0.70 1.15 13.29
N ILE A 13 -0.27 1.78 12.60
CA ILE A 13 -0.13 2.21 11.21
C ILE A 13 1.02 3.20 11.05
N VAL A 14 1.11 4.20 11.95
CA VAL A 14 2.19 5.19 11.92
C VAL A 14 3.56 4.53 12.14
N GLN A 15 3.64 3.58 13.08
CA GLN A 15 4.88 2.84 13.35
C GLN A 15 5.32 2.02 12.13
N TYR A 16 4.42 1.24 11.54
CA TYR A 16 4.75 0.46 10.34
C TYR A 16 5.06 1.35 9.13
N HIS A 17 4.42 2.50 9.00
CA HIS A 17 4.74 3.44 7.94
C HIS A 17 6.16 4.00 8.09
N ALA A 18 6.52 4.45 9.31
CA ALA A 18 7.86 4.94 9.60
C ALA A 18 8.93 3.85 9.39
N GLU A 19 8.64 2.61 9.80
CA GLU A 19 9.54 1.48 9.58
C GLU A 19 9.66 1.09 8.11
N ALA A 20 8.56 1.10 7.36
CA ALA A 20 8.57 0.86 5.92
C ALA A 20 9.41 1.91 5.19
N LEU A 21 9.30 3.20 5.54
CA LEU A 21 10.15 4.26 5.00
C LEU A 21 11.63 4.03 5.34
N ARG A 22 11.94 3.65 6.58
CA ARG A 22 13.30 3.32 7.01
C ARG A 22 13.88 2.15 6.23
N LEU A 23 13.08 1.10 5.98
CA LEU A 23 13.51 -0.13 5.30
C LEU A 23 13.60 0.04 3.78
N ALA A 24 12.69 0.81 3.17
CA ALA A 24 12.64 1.02 1.73
C ALA A 24 13.83 1.87 1.23
N GLY A 25 14.48 2.64 2.11
CA GLY A 25 15.49 3.62 1.70
C GLY A 25 14.89 4.66 0.75
N ASN A 26 15.69 5.11 -0.23
CA ASN A 26 15.18 5.97 -1.30
C ASN A 26 14.60 5.12 -2.44
N ILE A 27 13.35 5.39 -2.81
CA ILE A 27 12.73 4.79 -3.99
C ILE A 27 13.52 5.25 -5.24
N SER A 28 14.03 4.29 -6.00
CA SER A 28 14.65 4.59 -7.29
C SER A 28 13.63 5.14 -8.29
N ALA A 29 14.08 5.94 -9.26
CA ALA A 29 13.21 6.46 -10.31
C ALA A 29 12.43 5.34 -11.05
N ASN A 30 13.01 4.15 -11.18
CA ASN A 30 12.35 3.01 -11.81
C ASN A 30 11.23 2.44 -10.94
N GLN A 31 11.46 2.29 -9.64
CA GLN A 31 10.41 1.84 -8.70
C GLN A 31 9.26 2.84 -8.65
N GLN A 32 9.55 4.15 -8.65
CA GLN A 32 8.51 5.17 -8.71
C GLN A 32 7.67 5.04 -9.97
N ARG A 33 8.31 4.89 -11.15
CA ARG A 33 7.60 4.67 -12.43
C ARG A 33 6.70 3.45 -12.40
N PHE A 34 7.16 2.34 -11.81
CA PHE A 34 6.31 1.14 -11.68
C PHE A 34 5.08 1.39 -10.81
N LEU A 35 5.24 2.12 -9.70
CA LEU A 35 4.11 2.49 -8.84
C LEU A 35 3.13 3.41 -9.56
N ASP A 36 3.63 4.40 -10.30
CA ASP A 36 2.79 5.35 -11.06
C ASP A 36 1.99 4.63 -12.16
N VAL A 37 2.64 3.73 -12.90
CA VAL A 37 2.00 2.91 -13.94
C VAL A 37 0.96 1.97 -13.30
N ALA A 38 1.29 1.32 -12.18
CA ALA A 38 0.36 0.45 -11.48
C ALA A 38 -0.87 1.22 -10.95
N ALA A 39 -0.68 2.42 -10.41
CA ALA A 39 -1.77 3.26 -9.94
C ALA A 39 -2.67 3.74 -11.09
N THR A 40 -2.09 4.06 -12.25
CA THR A 40 -2.81 4.60 -13.40
C THR A 40 -3.54 3.50 -14.18
N HIS A 41 -2.87 2.39 -14.48
CA HIS A 41 -3.35 1.36 -15.39
C HIS A 41 -3.70 0.04 -14.71
N GLY A 42 -3.40 -0.12 -13.42
CA GLY A 42 -3.52 -1.41 -12.74
C GLY A 42 -4.95 -1.96 -12.73
N LYS A 43 -5.98 -1.10 -12.70
CA LYS A 43 -7.39 -1.53 -12.79
C LYS A 43 -7.75 -2.06 -14.17
N ASP A 44 -7.24 -1.42 -15.22
CA ASP A 44 -7.55 -1.78 -16.61
C ASP A 44 -6.76 -3.02 -17.05
N LEU A 45 -5.58 -3.21 -16.47
CA LEU A 45 -4.68 -4.33 -16.73
C LEU A 45 -4.79 -5.47 -15.70
N GLU A 46 -5.76 -5.40 -14.79
CA GLU A 46 -5.97 -6.44 -13.79
C GLU A 46 -6.35 -7.76 -14.48
N PRO A 47 -5.62 -8.87 -14.25
CA PRO A 47 -5.94 -10.13 -14.89
C PRO A 47 -7.31 -10.63 -14.43
N PRO A 48 -8.18 -11.08 -15.35
CA PRO A 48 -9.46 -11.64 -14.96
C PRO A 48 -9.31 -12.98 -14.23
N GLY A 49 -10.31 -13.34 -13.43
CA GLY A 49 -10.41 -14.66 -12.81
C GLY A 49 -9.76 -14.75 -11.43
N LEU A 50 -9.21 -15.92 -11.09
CA LEU A 50 -8.73 -16.24 -9.73
C LEU A 50 -7.54 -15.41 -9.25
N LEU A 51 -6.86 -14.72 -10.17
CA LEU A 51 -5.74 -13.83 -9.87
C LEU A 51 -6.16 -12.37 -9.65
N ALA A 52 -7.43 -12.03 -9.88
CA ALA A 52 -7.96 -10.70 -9.61
C ALA A 52 -8.07 -10.46 -8.10
N GLY A 53 -7.76 -9.25 -7.68
CA GLY A 53 -8.06 -8.76 -6.34
C GLY A 53 -9.56 -8.80 -6.06
N LYS A 54 -9.92 -8.90 -4.78
CA LYS A 54 -11.32 -8.82 -4.37
C LYS A 54 -11.84 -7.42 -4.69
N ARG A 55 -12.76 -7.31 -5.65
CA ARG A 55 -13.45 -6.05 -5.98
C ARG A 55 -14.19 -5.56 -4.73
N ALA A 56 -13.96 -4.30 -4.37
CA ALA A 56 -14.66 -3.62 -3.28
C ALA A 56 -16.07 -3.22 -3.71
#